data_AF-A0A1L3ZH95-F1
#
_entry.id   AF-A0A1L3ZH95-F1
#
_cell.length_a   1.000
_cell.length_b   1.000
_cell.length_c   1.000
_cell.angle_alpha   90.00
_cell.angle_beta   90.00
_cell.angle_gamma   90.00
#
_symmetry.space_group_name_H-M   'P 1'
#
loop_
_entity.id
_entity.type
_entity.pdbx_description
1 polymer ?
#
loop_
_entity_poly.entity_id
_entity_poly.type
_entity_poly.pdbx_seq_one_letter_code
_entity_poly.pdbx_strand_id
1 'polypeptide(L)'
;MQLRYAMTGLVVVLSLAGCQRTAYDYSSNASAGPAPLTAQPVPSVQGGQLPPPTGSSQFPAAPASTSPMPGAQPGAMAANALDITKESMVGSWRVNGSCDMFLTLTNLGSGSRGGTRGCVGELTAMGSWEVAGKQVLLKDRSGNQLGSVYKTADNRFEGQTSTGQSISLSR
;
A
#
# COMPACT_ATOMS: atom_id res chain seq x y z
N MET A 1 3.14 -41.18 50.04
CA MET A 1 2.59 -40.78 48.72
C MET A 1 1.88 -39.42 48.72
N GLN A 2 1.35 -38.93 49.86
CA GLN A 2 0.55 -37.68 49.90
C GLN A 2 1.34 -36.37 49.67
N LEU A 3 2.63 -36.33 50.03
CA LEU A 3 3.49 -35.15 49.83
C LEU A 3 3.77 -34.82 48.35
N ARG A 4 3.77 -35.84 47.48
CA ARG A 4 4.05 -35.64 46.04
C ARG A 4 2.88 -34.96 45.33
N TYR A 5 1.65 -35.26 45.75
CA TYR A 5 0.43 -34.63 45.23
C TYR A 5 0.26 -33.19 45.73
N ALA A 6 0.67 -32.91 46.97
CA ALA A 6 0.68 -31.54 47.49
C ALA A 6 1.65 -30.63 46.70
N MET A 7 2.83 -31.15 46.34
CA MET A 7 3.82 -30.38 45.58
C MET A 7 3.40 -30.14 44.13
N THR A 8 2.77 -31.12 43.49
CA THR A 8 2.22 -30.94 42.12
C THR A 8 1.03 -30.00 42.10
N GLY A 9 0.15 -30.05 43.11
CA GLY A 9 -0.95 -29.10 43.25
C GLY A 9 -0.47 -27.65 43.40
N LEU A 10 0.58 -27.42 44.20
CA LEU A 10 1.14 -26.09 44.40
C LEU A 10 1.72 -25.49 43.10
N VAL A 11 2.41 -26.29 42.29
CA VAL A 11 3.01 -25.84 41.02
C VAL A 11 1.96 -25.46 39.98
N VAL A 12 0.83 -26.16 39.93
CA VAL A 12 -0.28 -25.86 39.01
C VAL A 12 -1.01 -24.57 39.39
N VAL A 13 -1.11 -24.24 40.68
CA VAL A 13 -1.78 -23.00 41.13
C VAL A 13 -0.92 -21.77 40.83
N LEU A 14 0.42 -21.86 40.95
CA LEU A 14 1.30 -20.72 40.66
C LEU A 14 1.38 -20.36 39.16
N SER A 15 1.11 -21.28 38.24
CA SER A 15 1.19 -21.00 36.80
C SER A 15 0.01 -20.18 36.26
N LEU A 16 -1.12 -20.11 36.98
CA LEU A 16 -2.30 -19.32 36.56
C LEU A 16 -2.28 -17.86 37.05
N ALA A 17 -1.37 -17.48 37.96
CA ALA A 17 -1.30 -16.10 38.49
C ALA A 17 -0.49 -15.13 37.61
N GLY A 18 0.10 -15.61 36.50
CA GLY A 18 1.04 -14.83 35.67
C GLY A 18 0.42 -13.92 34.60
N CYS A 19 -0.90 -13.88 34.43
CA CYS A 19 -1.55 -13.02 33.44
C CYS A 19 -2.02 -11.67 34.01
N GLN A 20 -1.19 -10.97 34.79
CA GLN A 20 -1.40 -9.54 34.99
C GLN A 20 -0.87 -8.80 33.76
N ARG A 21 -1.79 -8.52 32.83
CA ARG A 21 -1.54 -7.62 31.70
C ARG A 21 -1.35 -6.23 32.30
N THR A 22 -0.11 -5.73 32.33
CA THR A 22 0.17 -4.32 32.61
C THR A 22 -0.36 -3.50 31.43
N ALA A 23 -1.68 -3.29 31.39
CA ALA A 23 -2.24 -2.19 30.64
C ALA A 23 -1.97 -0.93 31.48
N TYR A 24 -1.01 -0.12 31.02
CA TYR A 24 -0.89 1.25 31.50
C TYR A 24 -2.20 1.96 31.14
N ASP A 25 -3.06 2.15 32.14
CA ASP A 25 -4.28 2.94 32.04
C ASP A 25 -3.87 4.42 31.83
N TYR A 26 -3.73 4.83 30.56
CA TYR A 26 -3.55 6.23 30.15
C TYR A 26 -4.88 6.99 30.19
N SER A 27 -5.79 6.62 31.10
CA SER A 27 -7.17 7.12 31.19
C SER A 27 -7.32 8.28 32.17
N SER A 28 -6.24 8.97 32.50
CA SER A 28 -6.25 10.10 33.44
C SER A 28 -5.55 11.33 32.86
N ASN A 29 -5.91 11.73 31.63
CA ASN A 29 -5.78 13.13 31.17
C ASN A 29 -6.55 13.37 29.85
N ALA A 30 -7.81 12.95 29.79
CA ALA A 30 -8.72 13.39 28.74
C ALA A 30 -9.22 14.80 29.10
N SER A 31 -8.42 15.85 28.88
CA SER A 31 -8.85 17.27 28.72
C SER A 31 -7.67 18.25 28.68
N ALA A 32 -6.71 18.10 27.76
CA ALA A 32 -5.77 19.18 27.46
C ALA A 32 -5.22 19.04 26.02
N GLY A 33 -6.13 19.04 25.04
CA GLY A 33 -5.74 19.28 23.66
C GLY A 33 -5.33 20.76 23.50
N PRO A 34 -4.24 21.07 22.77
CA PRO A 34 -3.88 22.45 22.48
C PRO A 34 -5.04 23.18 21.77
N ALA A 35 -5.24 24.45 22.12
CA ALA A 35 -6.30 25.28 21.52
C ALA A 35 -6.14 25.33 19.98
N PRO A 36 -7.26 25.33 19.23
CA PRO A 36 -7.21 25.35 17.77
C PRO A 36 -6.48 26.59 17.27
N LEU A 37 -5.53 26.38 16.35
CA LEU A 37 -4.78 27.46 15.71
C LEU A 37 -5.73 28.32 14.88
N THR A 38 -5.63 29.63 15.03
CA THR A 38 -6.36 30.59 14.19
C THR A 38 -5.82 30.54 12.76
N ALA A 39 -6.71 30.52 11.77
CA ALA A 39 -6.32 30.51 10.37
C ALA A 39 -5.46 31.74 10.04
N GLN A 40 -4.25 31.50 9.53
CA GLN A 40 -3.36 32.55 9.07
C GLN A 40 -3.88 33.12 7.74
N PRO A 41 -3.95 34.44 7.54
CA PRO A 41 -4.39 35.03 6.29
C PRO A 41 -3.50 34.58 5.12
N VAL A 42 -4.08 33.90 4.14
CA VAL A 42 -3.39 33.56 2.90
C VAL A 42 -3.40 34.78 1.97
N PRO A 43 -2.24 35.25 1.48
CA PRO A 43 -2.20 36.31 0.48
C PRO A 43 -2.87 35.84 -0.82
N SER A 44 -3.59 36.75 -1.48
CA SER A 44 -4.20 36.50 -2.78
C SER A 44 -3.13 36.25 -3.83
N VAL A 45 -3.21 35.11 -4.53
CA VAL A 45 -2.33 34.78 -5.65
C VAL A 45 -2.73 35.64 -6.85
N GLN A 46 -1.85 36.54 -7.30
CA GLN A 46 -2.02 37.23 -8.57
C GLN A 46 -1.83 36.23 -9.73
N GLY A 47 -2.93 35.87 -10.39
CA GLY A 47 -2.91 35.12 -11.63
C GLY A 47 -2.57 36.03 -12.80
N GLY A 48 -1.34 35.95 -13.31
CA GLY A 48 -0.98 36.51 -14.61
C GLY A 48 -1.28 35.50 -15.72
N GLN A 49 -2.04 35.90 -16.73
CA GLN A 49 -2.20 35.10 -17.95
C GLN A 49 -0.87 35.11 -18.70
N LEU A 50 -0.13 34.01 -18.59
CA LEU A 50 1.01 33.74 -19.46
C LEU A 50 0.50 33.68 -20.92
N PRO A 51 1.19 34.32 -21.89
CA PRO A 51 0.86 34.19 -23.29
C PRO A 51 0.77 32.71 -23.70
N PRO A 52 -0.19 32.33 -24.56
CA PRO A 52 -0.26 30.96 -25.05
C PRO A 52 1.07 30.62 -25.76
N PRO A 53 1.68 29.46 -25.49
CA PRO A 53 2.90 29.07 -26.16
C PRO A 53 2.62 28.93 -27.67
N THR A 54 3.14 29.86 -28.47
CA THR A 54 3.14 29.75 -29.94
C THR A 54 4.27 28.80 -30.34
N GLY A 55 4.03 27.51 -30.15
CA GLY A 55 4.93 26.45 -30.54
C GLY A 55 4.13 25.19 -30.83
N SER A 56 4.05 24.83 -32.10
CA SER A 56 3.58 23.51 -32.55
C SER A 56 4.28 22.41 -31.75
N SER A 57 3.47 21.47 -31.28
CA SER A 57 3.80 20.28 -30.49
C SER A 57 5.17 19.66 -30.80
N GLN A 58 6.20 20.08 -30.07
CA GLN A 58 7.48 19.37 -29.93
C GLN A 58 7.65 18.91 -28.49
N PHE A 59 6.63 18.27 -27.93
CA PHE A 59 6.90 17.32 -26.84
C PHE A 59 7.48 16.06 -27.49
N PRO A 60 8.65 15.56 -27.04
CA PRO A 60 9.07 14.21 -27.39
C PRO A 60 7.93 13.25 -27.05
N ALA A 61 7.60 12.34 -27.96
CA ALA A 61 6.68 11.27 -27.65
C ALA A 61 7.17 10.56 -26.38
N ALA A 62 6.29 10.38 -25.38
CA ALA A 62 6.60 9.54 -24.23
C ALA A 62 7.17 8.22 -24.76
N PRO A 63 8.25 7.67 -24.16
CA PRO A 63 8.89 6.46 -24.66
C PRO A 63 7.83 5.38 -24.89
N ALA A 64 7.61 5.03 -26.15
CA ALA A 64 6.76 3.90 -26.50
C ALA A 64 7.51 2.66 -26.04
N SER A 65 7.19 2.17 -24.83
CA SER A 65 7.56 0.83 -24.39
C SER A 65 6.84 -0.16 -25.29
N THR A 66 7.51 -0.46 -26.39
CA THR A 66 7.05 -1.37 -27.42
C THR A 66 7.54 -2.76 -27.03
N SER A 67 6.62 -3.57 -26.54
CA SER A 67 6.65 -5.02 -26.74
C SER A 67 5.21 -5.48 -26.87
N PRO A 68 4.75 -5.83 -28.07
CA PRO A 68 3.43 -6.42 -28.28
C PRO A 68 3.50 -7.93 -28.04
N MET A 69 2.62 -8.47 -27.18
CA MET A 69 2.24 -9.89 -27.17
C MET A 69 0.91 -10.10 -26.42
N PRO A 70 0.19 -11.22 -26.62
CA PRO A 70 -1.25 -11.21 -26.85
C PRO A 70 -2.02 -11.27 -25.52
N GLY A 71 -2.95 -10.32 -25.33
CA GLY A 71 -3.97 -10.40 -24.28
C GLY A 71 -4.23 -9.10 -23.52
N ALA A 72 -3.26 -8.19 -23.42
CA ALA A 72 -3.47 -6.89 -22.79
C ALA A 72 -2.35 -5.90 -23.16
N GLN A 73 -2.63 -4.97 -24.08
CA GLN A 73 -1.74 -3.84 -24.35
C GLN A 73 -1.70 -2.95 -23.09
N PRO A 74 -0.52 -2.58 -22.54
CA PRO A 74 -0.44 -1.72 -21.34
C PRO A 74 -1.24 -0.40 -21.47
N GLY A 75 -1.28 0.17 -22.68
CA GLY A 75 -2.08 1.36 -23.00
C GLY A 75 -3.60 1.10 -23.07
N ALA A 76 -4.03 -0.11 -23.45
CA ALA A 76 -5.45 -0.47 -23.51
C ALA A 76 -6.01 -0.77 -22.11
N MET A 77 -5.19 -1.37 -21.22
CA MET A 77 -5.56 -1.58 -19.82
C MET A 77 -5.77 -0.25 -19.09
N ALA A 78 -4.86 0.70 -19.28
CA ALA A 78 -4.96 2.03 -18.68
C ALA A 78 -6.20 2.81 -19.16
N ALA A 79 -6.56 2.70 -20.44
CA ALA A 79 -7.70 3.40 -21.03
C ALA A 79 -9.05 2.91 -20.45
N ASN A 80 -9.16 1.60 -20.20
CA ASN A 80 -10.38 0.96 -19.70
C ASN A 80 -10.38 0.76 -18.18
N ALA A 81 -9.29 1.12 -17.49
CA ALA A 81 -9.18 0.95 -16.05
C ALA A 81 -10.20 1.83 -15.32
N LEU A 82 -10.80 1.24 -14.28
CA LEU A 82 -11.63 1.96 -13.33
C LEU A 82 -10.77 2.91 -12.50
N ASP A 83 -11.43 3.89 -11.88
CA ASP A 83 -10.77 4.79 -10.95
C ASP A 83 -10.28 4.04 -9.69
N ILE A 84 -9.16 4.51 -9.13
CA ILE A 84 -8.49 3.86 -8.00
C ILE A 84 -8.25 4.92 -6.92
N THR A 85 -8.86 4.72 -5.76
CA THR A 85 -8.51 5.49 -4.57
C THR A 85 -7.49 4.74 -3.74
N LYS A 86 -6.62 5.46 -3.05
CA LYS A 86 -5.57 4.86 -2.21
C LYS A 86 -6.20 4.05 -1.07
N GLU A 87 -7.28 4.55 -0.52
CA GLU A 87 -8.06 3.92 0.55
C GLU A 87 -8.60 2.55 0.10
N SER A 88 -9.05 2.43 -1.15
CA SER A 88 -9.59 1.16 -1.68
C SER A 88 -8.54 0.04 -1.72
N MET A 89 -7.26 0.38 -1.83
CA MET A 89 -6.16 -0.57 -1.91
C MET A 89 -5.71 -1.10 -0.55
N VAL A 90 -6.07 -0.44 0.55
CA VAL A 90 -5.61 -0.84 1.89
C VAL A 90 -6.15 -2.22 2.26
N GLY A 91 -5.31 -3.01 2.93
CA GLY A 91 -5.66 -4.32 3.45
C GLY A 91 -4.85 -5.46 2.84
N SER A 92 -5.39 -6.67 2.95
CA SER A 92 -4.79 -7.90 2.43
C SER A 92 -5.35 -8.25 1.05
N TRP A 93 -4.47 -8.66 0.15
CA TRP A 93 -4.78 -9.08 -1.20
C TRP A 93 -4.13 -10.42 -1.49
N ARG A 94 -4.87 -11.31 -2.16
CA ARG A 94 -4.30 -12.52 -2.73
C ARG A 94 -3.70 -12.20 -4.10
N VAL A 95 -2.42 -12.54 -4.28
CA VAL A 95 -1.69 -12.40 -5.53
C VAL A 95 -1.66 -13.75 -6.25
N ASN A 96 -2.16 -13.81 -7.48
CA ASN A 96 -2.17 -15.01 -8.34
C ASN A 96 -2.74 -16.27 -7.66
N GLY A 97 -3.55 -16.12 -6.62
CA GLY A 97 -4.06 -17.25 -5.85
C GLY A 97 -3.00 -17.97 -5.00
N SER A 98 -1.75 -17.51 -4.91
CA SER A 98 -0.66 -18.28 -4.28
C SER A 98 0.07 -17.57 -3.15
N CYS A 99 0.04 -16.24 -3.08
CA CYS A 99 0.69 -15.49 -2.00
C CYS A 99 -0.13 -14.28 -1.55
N ASP A 100 0.22 -13.73 -0.38
CA ASP A 100 -0.45 -12.57 0.19
C ASP A 100 0.33 -11.28 -0.08
N MET A 101 -0.38 -10.18 -0.26
CA MET A 101 0.14 -8.82 -0.30
C MET A 101 -0.62 -7.97 0.71
N PHE A 102 0.11 -7.16 1.47
CA PHE A 102 -0.45 -6.28 2.51
C PHE A 102 -0.11 -4.85 2.15
N LEU A 103 -1.13 -3.99 2.07
CA LEU A 103 -0.99 -2.59 1.69
C LEU A 103 -1.52 -1.71 2.83
N THR A 104 -0.75 -0.73 3.26
CA THR A 104 -1.16 0.26 4.26
C THR A 104 -0.97 1.68 3.72
N LEU A 105 -1.49 2.70 4.40
CA LEU A 105 -1.26 4.11 4.05
C LEU A 105 0.01 4.70 4.67
N THR A 106 0.72 3.96 5.52
CA THR A 106 1.91 4.48 6.20
C THR A 106 2.99 4.86 5.18
N ASN A 107 3.54 6.07 5.24
CA ASN A 107 4.55 6.50 4.27
C ASN A 107 5.85 5.68 4.35
N LEU A 108 6.46 5.43 3.19
CA LEU A 108 7.79 4.86 3.00
C LEU A 108 8.39 5.38 1.68
N GLY A 109 9.42 6.23 1.79
CA GLY A 109 10.03 6.86 0.63
C GLY A 109 9.02 7.73 -0.13
N SER A 110 8.86 7.47 -1.43
CA SER A 110 7.90 8.16 -2.29
C SER A 110 6.48 7.56 -2.27
N GLY A 111 6.28 6.40 -1.64
CA GLY A 111 5.01 5.68 -1.63
C GLY A 111 4.47 5.39 -0.22
N SER A 112 3.46 4.53 -0.16
CA SER A 112 3.00 3.93 1.08
C SER A 112 3.56 2.54 1.27
N ARG A 113 3.64 2.08 2.52
CA ARG A 113 4.18 0.77 2.89
C ARG A 113 3.29 -0.33 2.35
N GLY A 114 3.96 -1.32 1.79
CA GLY A 114 3.37 -2.60 1.53
C GLY A 114 4.37 -3.71 1.78
N GLY A 115 3.94 -4.93 1.54
CA GLY A 115 4.81 -6.09 1.54
C GLY A 115 4.08 -7.30 1.03
N THR A 116 4.85 -8.33 0.72
CA THR A 116 4.33 -9.62 0.29
C THR A 116 4.73 -10.71 1.26
N ARG A 117 3.96 -11.79 1.31
CA ARG A 117 4.27 -12.99 2.09
C ARG A 117 3.98 -14.23 1.26
N GLY A 118 5.00 -15.08 1.11
CA GLY A 118 4.91 -16.30 0.31
C GLY A 118 5.02 -16.07 -1.20
N CYS A 119 5.21 -14.82 -1.65
CA CYS A 119 5.46 -14.55 -3.06
C CYS A 119 6.87 -14.99 -3.46
N VAL A 120 7.08 -15.17 -4.76
CA VAL A 120 8.35 -15.54 -5.37
C VAL A 120 8.78 -14.51 -6.41
N GLY A 121 10.03 -14.55 -6.84
CA GLY A 121 10.55 -13.62 -7.85
C GLY A 121 10.64 -12.18 -7.34
N GLU A 122 10.48 -11.21 -8.24
CA GLU A 122 10.65 -9.78 -7.94
C GLU A 122 9.69 -9.25 -6.86
N LEU A 123 8.49 -9.84 -6.75
CA LEU A 123 7.51 -9.44 -5.75
C LEU A 123 7.98 -9.70 -4.30
N THR A 124 9.02 -10.51 -4.09
CA THR A 124 9.64 -10.68 -2.77
C THR A 124 10.32 -9.40 -2.26
N ALA A 125 10.76 -8.53 -3.16
CA ALA A 125 11.40 -7.26 -2.83
C ALA A 125 10.39 -6.13 -2.56
N MET A 126 9.09 -6.38 -2.79
CA MET A 126 8.04 -5.38 -2.66
C MET A 126 7.99 -4.81 -1.24
N GLY A 127 8.07 -3.48 -1.14
CA GLY A 127 8.09 -2.77 0.13
C GLY A 127 7.28 -1.48 0.11
N SER A 128 7.00 -0.94 -1.08
CA SER A 128 6.18 0.25 -1.23
C SER A 128 5.22 0.15 -2.40
N TRP A 129 4.19 0.98 -2.38
CA TRP A 129 3.22 1.09 -3.45
C TRP A 129 2.67 2.52 -3.54
N GLU A 130 2.15 2.88 -4.70
CA GLU A 130 1.48 4.17 -4.91
C GLU A 130 0.41 4.06 -5.99
N VAL A 131 -0.53 5.00 -6.01
CA VAL A 131 -1.49 5.15 -7.10
C VAL A 131 -0.96 6.24 -8.03
N ALA A 132 -0.79 5.93 -9.31
CA ALA A 132 -0.34 6.85 -10.33
C ALA A 132 -1.38 6.89 -11.46
N GLY A 133 -2.28 7.87 -11.43
CA GLY A 133 -3.45 7.88 -12.32
C GLY A 133 -4.34 6.68 -12.05
N LYS A 134 -4.60 5.86 -13.08
CA LYS A 134 -5.47 4.67 -13.01
C LYS A 134 -4.72 3.35 -12.79
N GLN A 135 -3.51 3.41 -12.28
CA GLN A 135 -2.71 2.21 -11.96
C GLN A 135 -2.14 2.27 -10.56
N VAL A 136 -1.90 1.10 -9.99
CA VAL A 136 -1.12 0.93 -8.78
C VAL A 136 0.28 0.50 -9.19
N LEU A 137 1.27 1.29 -8.78
CA LEU A 137 2.67 0.94 -8.97
C LEU A 137 3.16 0.17 -7.75
N LEU A 138 3.74 -1.00 -8.00
CA LEU A 138 4.38 -1.84 -6.99
C LEU A 138 5.87 -1.56 -7.03
N LYS A 139 6.47 -1.30 -5.87
CA LYS A 139 7.85 -0.83 -5.75
C LYS A 139 8.62 -1.57 -4.67
N ASP A 140 9.94 -1.64 -4.84
CA ASP A 140 10.84 -2.10 -3.78
C ASP A 140 10.99 -1.03 -2.67
N ARG A 141 11.85 -1.30 -1.67
CA ARG A 141 12.12 -0.34 -0.58
C ARG A 141 12.96 0.86 -0.99
N SER A 142 13.69 0.75 -2.10
CA SER A 142 14.52 1.82 -2.68
C SER A 142 13.70 2.75 -3.59
N GLY A 143 12.47 2.35 -3.94
CA GLY A 143 11.57 3.09 -4.81
C GLY A 143 11.61 2.65 -6.27
N ASN A 144 12.31 1.56 -6.62
CA ASN A 144 12.33 1.03 -7.98
C ASN A 144 11.01 0.32 -8.28
N GLN A 145 10.49 0.51 -9.49
CA GLN A 145 9.25 -0.12 -9.92
C GLN A 145 9.45 -1.61 -10.23
N LEU A 146 8.72 -2.45 -9.49
CA LEU A 146 8.66 -3.90 -9.68
C LEU A 146 7.56 -4.32 -10.65
N GLY A 147 6.52 -3.50 -10.80
CA GLY A 147 5.39 -3.79 -11.68
C GLY A 147 4.26 -2.79 -11.52
N SER A 148 3.20 -2.98 -12.30
CA SER A 148 1.96 -2.21 -12.15
C SER A 148 0.74 -3.08 -12.34
N VAL A 149 -0.36 -2.69 -11.69
CA VAL A 149 -1.67 -3.34 -11.83
C VAL A 149 -2.78 -2.30 -12.02
N TYR A 150 -3.83 -2.69 -12.72
CA TYR A 150 -4.97 -1.86 -13.08
C TYR A 150 -6.25 -2.45 -12.49
N LYS A 151 -7.18 -1.60 -12.02
CA LYS A 151 -8.47 -2.06 -11.52
C LYS A 151 -9.33 -2.56 -12.68
N THR A 152 -9.69 -3.84 -12.66
CA THR A 152 -10.55 -4.48 -13.66
C THR A 152 -11.95 -4.77 -13.13
N ALA A 153 -12.11 -4.91 -11.81
CA ALA A 153 -13.39 -4.94 -11.09
C ALA A 153 -13.18 -4.45 -9.64
N ASP A 154 -14.23 -4.36 -8.83
CA ASP A 154 -14.16 -3.77 -7.48
C ASP A 154 -13.06 -4.34 -6.57
N ASN A 155 -12.92 -5.65 -6.55
CA ASN A 155 -11.88 -6.35 -5.79
C ASN A 155 -10.95 -7.15 -6.71
N ARG A 156 -10.71 -6.67 -7.93
CA ARG A 156 -9.84 -7.34 -8.90
C ARG A 156 -8.93 -6.36 -9.60
N PHE A 157 -7.64 -6.66 -9.60
CA PHE A 157 -6.63 -5.91 -10.32
C PHE A 157 -5.79 -6.86 -11.15
N GLU A 158 -5.42 -6.45 -12.33
CA GLU A 158 -4.64 -7.26 -13.27
C GLU A 158 -3.48 -6.42 -13.82
N GLY A 159 -2.33 -7.04 -14.05
CA GLY A 159 -1.14 -6.36 -14.54
C GLY A 159 0.05 -7.30 -14.62
N GLN A 160 1.25 -6.74 -14.52
CA GLN A 160 2.48 -7.53 -14.66
C GLN A 160 3.68 -6.87 -13.95
N THR A 161 4.68 -7.67 -13.63
CA THR A 161 5.99 -7.20 -13.20
C THR A 161 6.73 -6.51 -14.34
N SER A 162 7.77 -5.75 -14.01
CA SER A 162 8.67 -5.12 -14.98
C SER A 162 9.39 -6.16 -15.85
N THR A 163 9.54 -7.40 -15.37
CA THR A 163 10.06 -8.56 -16.13
C THR A 163 9.01 -9.32 -16.95
N GLY A 164 7.74 -8.90 -16.91
CA GLY A 164 6.66 -9.48 -17.71
C GLY A 164 5.90 -10.64 -17.04
N GLN A 165 6.10 -10.91 -15.76
CA GLN A 165 5.32 -11.90 -15.03
C GLN A 165 3.93 -11.34 -14.69
N SER A 166 2.86 -12.05 -15.05
CA SER A 166 1.48 -11.61 -14.76
C SER A 166 1.19 -11.50 -13.26
N ILE A 167 0.42 -10.47 -12.88
CA ILE A 167 -0.03 -10.20 -11.53
C ILE A 167 -1.55 -10.04 -11.55
N SER A 168 -2.24 -10.89 -10.80
CA SER A 168 -3.66 -10.75 -10.48
C SER A 168 -3.81 -10.54 -8.98
N LEU A 169 -4.49 -9.47 -8.57
CA LEU A 169 -4.84 -9.21 -7.18
C LEU A 169 -6.33 -9.46 -6.98
N SER A 170 -6.67 -10.14 -5.90
CA SER A 170 -8.06 -10.41 -5.52
C SER A 170 -8.27 -10.41 -4.00
N ARG A 171 -9.46 -10.03 -3.55
CA ARG A 171 -9.90 -10.17 -2.16
C ARG A 171 -11.40 -10.42 -2.08
#